data_AF-K0CF81-F1
#
_entry.id   AF-K0CF81-F1
#
_cell.length_a   1.000
_cell.length_b   1.000
_cell.length_c   1.000
_cell.angle_alpha   90.00
_cell.angle_beta   90.00
_cell.angle_gamma   90.00
#
_symmetry.space_group_name_H-M   'P 1'
#
loop_
_entity.id
_entity.type
_entity.pdbx_description
1 polymer ?
#
loop_
_entity_poly.entity_id
_entity_poly.type
_entity_poly.pdbx_seq_one_letter_code
_entity_poly.pdbx_strand_id
1 'polypeptide(L)'
;MKEALHLSDELVAELLAADEIVISTPVHNYNIPASLKAWVDYIVRKGMTLGFDGKGMVSGKKATVLLASGGVYTEGSPIRDRDIARHYLNLILSVIGITDVTIIAGGGAKVVDLGEESMNSFIGKLDSSLKQAAA
;
A
#
# COMPACT_ATOMS: atom_id res chain seq x y z
N MET A 1 -29.87 2.55 -1.84
CA MET A 1 -28.60 2.12 -2.48
C MET A 1 -27.68 3.28 -2.80
N LYS A 2 -28.15 4.39 -3.42
CA LYS A 2 -27.30 5.57 -3.68
C LYS A 2 -26.58 6.12 -2.43
N GLU A 3 -27.30 6.35 -1.33
CA GLU A 3 -26.70 6.80 -0.07
C GLU A 3 -25.63 5.84 0.48
N ALA A 4 -25.79 4.53 0.30
CA ALA A 4 -24.83 3.54 0.78
C ALA A 4 -23.53 3.50 -0.05
N LEU A 5 -23.55 4.07 -1.26
CA LEU A 5 -22.40 4.13 -2.15
C LEU A 5 -21.74 5.51 -2.16
N HIS A 6 -22.28 6.51 -1.45
CA HIS A 6 -21.77 7.87 -1.49
C HIS A 6 -20.27 7.96 -1.20
N LEU A 7 -19.83 7.37 -0.08
CA LEU A 7 -18.42 7.32 0.29
C LEU A 7 -17.56 6.60 -0.77
N SER A 8 -18.12 5.56 -1.40
CA SER A 8 -17.42 4.84 -2.46
C SER A 8 -17.29 5.69 -3.73
N ASP A 9 -18.32 6.45 -4.10
CA ASP A 9 -18.28 7.37 -5.24
C ASP A 9 -17.24 8.47 -4.99
N GLU A 10 -17.20 9.03 -3.78
CA GLU A 10 -16.20 10.05 -3.37
C GLU A 10 -14.77 9.50 -3.45
N LEU A 11 -14.49 8.35 -2.83
CA LEU A 11 -13.14 7.78 -2.81
C LEU A 11 -12.66 7.35 -4.20
N VAL A 12 -13.56 6.87 -5.06
CA VAL A 12 -13.22 6.60 -6.46
C VAL A 12 -12.92 7.90 -7.21
N ALA A 13 -13.70 8.97 -6.99
CA ALA A 13 -13.44 10.25 -7.62
C ALA A 13 -12.09 10.84 -7.18
N GLU A 14 -11.74 10.77 -5.88
CA GLU A 14 -10.43 11.16 -5.36
C GLU A 14 -9.30 10.37 -6.02
N LEU A 15 -9.42 9.04 -6.09
CA LEU A 15 -8.43 8.17 -6.72
C LEU A 15 -8.23 8.52 -8.21
N LEU A 16 -9.32 8.77 -8.94
CA LEU A 16 -9.25 9.10 -10.37
C LEU A 16 -8.67 10.50 -10.62
N ALA A 17 -8.88 11.44 -9.70
CA ALA A 17 -8.35 12.80 -9.78
C ALA A 17 -6.86 12.89 -9.41
N ALA A 18 -6.32 11.97 -8.61
CA ALA A 18 -4.93 11.99 -8.16
C ALA A 18 -3.95 11.58 -9.28
N ASP A 19 -2.86 12.31 -9.48
CA ASP A 19 -1.78 11.90 -10.41
C ASP A 19 -0.89 10.81 -9.81
N GLU A 20 -0.65 10.89 -8.51
CA GLU A 20 0.15 9.96 -7.73
C GLU A 20 -0.58 9.54 -6.44
N ILE A 21 -0.32 8.31 -6.00
CA ILE A 21 -0.96 7.72 -4.84
C ILE A 21 0.12 7.35 -3.83
N VAL A 22 0.00 7.81 -2.59
CA VAL A 22 0.91 7.41 -1.50
C VAL A 22 0.12 6.66 -0.43
N ILE A 23 0.50 5.42 -0.16
CA ILE A 23 -0.11 4.58 0.88
C ILE A 23 0.93 4.34 1.98
N SER A 24 0.74 4.93 3.15
CA SER A 24 1.52 4.57 4.35
C SER A 24 0.71 3.64 5.23
N THR A 25 1.26 2.47 5.56
CA THR A 25 0.53 1.48 6.37
C THR A 25 1.46 0.68 7.27
N PRO A 26 1.06 0.40 8.52
CA PRO A 26 1.71 -0.64 9.30
C PRO A 26 1.29 -2.03 8.78
N VAL A 27 2.04 -3.05 9.16
CA VAL A 27 1.69 -4.46 8.97
C VAL A 27 1.21 -5.04 10.29
N HIS A 28 -0.07 -5.37 10.37
CA HIS A 28 -0.69 -5.98 11.54
C HIS A 28 -1.10 -7.40 11.18
N ASN A 29 -0.65 -8.39 11.97
CA ASN A 29 -0.94 -9.80 11.70
C ASN A 29 -0.66 -10.19 10.24
N TYR A 30 0.52 -9.77 9.74
CA TYR A 30 1.06 -10.06 8.41
C TYR A 30 0.37 -9.37 7.24
N ASN A 31 -0.74 -8.65 7.45
CA ASN A 31 -1.48 -7.98 6.38
C ASN A 31 -1.74 -6.51 6.69
N ILE A 32 -2.44 -5.83 5.78
CA ILE A 32 -2.88 -4.44 5.93
C ILE A 32 -3.96 -4.30 7.02
N PRO A 33 -4.09 -3.13 7.67
CA PRO A 33 -5.16 -2.84 8.61
C PRO A 33 -6.54 -2.93 7.96
N ALA A 34 -7.55 -3.26 8.78
CA ALA A 34 -8.94 -3.39 8.33
C ALA A 34 -9.47 -2.12 7.65
N SER A 35 -9.07 -0.93 8.12
CA SER A 35 -9.46 0.35 7.51
C SER A 35 -8.91 0.51 6.09
N LEU A 36 -7.64 0.15 5.85
CA LEU A 36 -7.06 0.19 4.51
C LEU A 36 -7.73 -0.86 3.60
N LYS A 37 -8.07 -2.04 4.13
CA LYS A 37 -8.84 -3.04 3.39
C LYS A 37 -10.24 -2.52 3.02
N ALA A 38 -10.92 -1.82 3.93
CA ALA A 38 -12.20 -1.19 3.65
C ALA A 38 -12.10 -0.10 2.58
N TRP A 39 -11.04 0.72 2.61
CA TRP A 39 -10.76 1.68 1.52
C TRP A 39 -10.59 0.96 0.18
N VAL A 40 -9.82 -0.13 0.13
CA VAL A 40 -9.69 -0.95 -1.08
C VAL A 40 -11.06 -1.45 -1.56
N ASP A 41 -11.91 -1.93 -0.66
CA ASP A 41 -13.27 -2.39 -1.01
C ASP A 41 -14.14 -1.27 -1.58
N TYR A 42 -13.94 -0.02 -1.15
CA TYR A 42 -14.62 1.13 -1.72
C TYR A 42 -14.12 1.52 -3.10
N ILE A 43 -12.82 1.39 -3.37
CA ILE A 43 -12.24 1.85 -4.64
C ILE A 43 -12.23 0.79 -5.73
N VAL A 44 -12.30 -0.52 -5.43
CA VAL A 44 -12.34 -1.58 -6.46
C VAL A 44 -13.77 -1.76 -6.94
N ARG A 45 -14.13 -1.06 -8.03
CA ARG A 45 -15.50 -0.97 -8.53
C ARG A 45 -15.62 -1.31 -10.00
N LYS A 46 -16.51 -2.27 -10.27
CA LYS A 46 -16.90 -2.62 -11.65
C LYS A 46 -17.51 -1.43 -12.37
N GLY A 47 -17.03 -1.16 -13.58
CA GLY A 47 -17.44 -0.04 -14.42
C GLY A 47 -16.83 1.31 -14.06
N MET A 48 -15.92 1.38 -13.07
CA MET A 48 -15.26 2.63 -12.67
C MET A 48 -13.74 2.50 -12.62
N THR A 49 -13.23 1.59 -11.78
CA THR A 49 -11.78 1.34 -11.62
C THR A 49 -11.39 -0.05 -12.12
N LEU A 50 -12.36 -0.95 -12.22
CA LEU A 50 -12.24 -2.28 -12.83
C LEU A 50 -13.31 -2.43 -13.91
N GLY A 51 -12.92 -2.83 -15.12
CA GLY A 51 -13.83 -3.08 -16.23
C GLY A 51 -14.73 -4.30 -15.98
N PHE A 52 -15.88 -4.36 -16.64
CA PHE A 52 -16.75 -5.54 -16.58
C PHE A 52 -16.11 -6.77 -17.23
N ASP A 53 -15.14 -6.56 -18.11
CA ASP A 53 -14.26 -7.55 -18.74
C ASP A 53 -13.07 -7.96 -17.84
N GLY A 54 -12.92 -7.34 -16.66
CA GLY A 54 -11.82 -7.58 -15.72
C GLY A 54 -10.57 -6.73 -15.97
N LYS A 55 -10.59 -5.80 -16.94
CA LYS A 55 -9.44 -4.93 -17.21
C LYS A 55 -9.38 -3.78 -16.20
N GLY A 56 -8.22 -3.54 -15.59
CA GLY A 56 -8.00 -2.35 -14.77
C GLY A 56 -8.16 -1.04 -15.56
N MET A 57 -8.86 -0.06 -15.00
CA MET A 57 -9.21 1.21 -15.67
C MET A 57 -8.44 2.42 -15.15
N VAL A 58 -7.63 2.25 -14.11
CA VAL A 58 -6.85 3.31 -13.46
C VAL A 58 -5.40 3.32 -14.00
N SER A 59 -5.26 3.50 -15.32
CA SER A 59 -3.95 3.48 -15.99
C SER A 59 -3.23 4.83 -15.90
N GLY A 60 -1.89 4.82 -15.99
CA GLY A 60 -1.08 6.03 -16.12
C GLY A 60 -0.81 6.77 -14.81
N LYS A 61 -1.14 6.14 -13.67
CA LYS A 61 -0.85 6.66 -12.32
C LYS A 61 0.30 5.88 -11.68
N LYS A 62 1.07 6.56 -10.83
CA LYS A 62 2.13 5.98 -9.99
C LYS A 62 1.61 5.80 -8.57
N ALA A 63 2.03 4.71 -7.90
CA ALA A 63 1.78 4.50 -6.49
C ALA A 63 3.07 4.23 -5.70
N THR A 64 3.20 4.87 -4.54
CA THR A 64 4.26 4.61 -3.57
C THR A 64 3.66 4.06 -2.28
N VAL A 65 4.11 2.88 -1.87
CA VAL A 65 3.67 2.22 -0.63
C VAL A 65 4.79 2.24 0.39
N LEU A 66 4.54 2.83 1.55
CA LEU A 66 5.42 2.83 2.71
C LEU A 66 4.88 1.82 3.74
N LEU A 67 5.58 0.69 3.90
CA LEU A 67 5.18 -0.40 4.79
C LEU A 67 6.09 -0.44 6.01
N ALA A 68 5.53 -0.31 7.21
CA ALA A 68 6.27 -0.49 8.46
C ALA A 68 5.88 -1.80 9.13
N SER A 69 6.86 -2.63 9.52
CA SER A 69 6.59 -3.90 10.20
C SER A 69 7.59 -4.17 11.32
N GLY A 70 7.11 -4.81 12.40
CA GLY A 70 7.98 -5.23 13.49
C GLY A 70 9.01 -6.27 13.05
N GLY A 71 8.63 -7.20 12.17
CA GLY A 71 9.52 -8.17 11.54
C GLY A 71 10.11 -7.68 10.23
N VAL A 72 11.14 -8.37 9.73
CA VAL A 72 11.65 -8.23 8.36
C VAL A 72 11.13 -9.42 7.55
N TYR A 73 10.43 -9.15 6.44
CA TYR A 73 9.83 -10.19 5.58
C TYR A 73 10.46 -10.24 4.18
N THR A 74 11.43 -9.38 3.91
CA THR A 74 12.12 -9.29 2.62
C THR A 74 13.05 -10.48 2.37
N GLU A 75 13.74 -10.47 1.23
CA GLU A 75 14.68 -11.51 0.84
C GLU A 75 15.70 -11.84 1.94
N GLY A 76 16.00 -13.13 2.11
CA GLY A 76 16.85 -13.64 3.18
C GLY A 76 16.15 -13.84 4.53
N SER A 77 14.93 -13.35 4.73
CA SER A 77 14.18 -13.59 5.97
C SER A 77 13.70 -15.04 6.09
N PRO A 78 13.85 -15.69 7.26
CA PRO A 78 13.30 -17.04 7.51
C PRO A 78 11.77 -17.06 7.60
N ILE A 79 11.12 -15.89 7.66
CA ILE A 79 9.66 -15.74 7.74
C ILE A 79 9.11 -14.98 6.52
N ARG A 80 9.80 -15.07 5.39
CA ARG A 80 9.42 -14.43 4.12
C ARG A 80 8.04 -14.86 3.60
N ASP A 81 7.59 -16.06 3.94
CA ASP A 81 6.24 -16.57 3.67
C ASP A 81 5.12 -15.67 4.23
N ARG A 82 5.46 -14.77 5.17
CA ARG A 82 4.54 -13.84 5.82
C ARG A 82 4.50 -12.45 5.18
N ASP A 83 5.17 -12.24 4.03
CA ASP A 83 5.13 -10.97 3.27
C ASP A 83 3.79 -10.77 2.52
N ILE A 84 2.67 -10.89 3.23
CA ILE A 84 1.32 -10.90 2.66
C ILE A 84 0.86 -9.48 2.32
N ALA A 85 1.11 -8.50 3.19
CA ALA A 85 0.69 -7.10 2.96
C ALA A 85 1.25 -6.54 1.64
N ARG A 86 2.55 -6.72 1.40
CA ARG A 86 3.22 -6.28 0.17
C ARG A 86 2.66 -6.98 -1.05
N HIS A 87 2.48 -8.30 -0.98
CA HIS A 87 1.90 -9.08 -2.06
C HIS A 87 0.47 -8.63 -2.39
N TYR A 88 -0.37 -8.45 -1.37
CA TYR A 88 -1.75 -8.00 -1.50
C TYR A 88 -1.84 -6.62 -2.17
N LEU A 89 -1.04 -5.65 -1.71
CA LEU A 89 -1.06 -4.29 -2.26
C LEU A 89 -0.58 -4.24 -3.71
N ASN A 90 0.50 -4.95 -4.05
CA ASN A 90 0.92 -5.09 -5.46
C ASN A 90 -0.17 -5.71 -6.32
N LEU A 91 -0.78 -6.81 -5.85
CA LEU A 91 -1.83 -7.51 -6.58
C LEU A 91 -3.03 -6.59 -6.82
N ILE A 92 -3.55 -5.95 -5.77
CA ILE A 92 -4.83 -5.25 -5.87
C ILE A 92 -4.72 -3.91 -6.62
N LEU A 93 -3.59 -3.22 -6.51
CA LEU A 93 -3.31 -2.03 -7.33
C LEU A 93 -3.19 -2.41 -8.81
N SER A 94 -2.51 -3.52 -9.12
CA SER A 94 -2.42 -4.06 -10.48
C SER A 94 -3.80 -4.45 -11.04
N VAL A 95 -4.68 -5.05 -10.24
CA VAL A 95 -6.06 -5.39 -10.63
C VAL A 95 -6.84 -4.17 -11.14
N ILE A 96 -6.70 -3.01 -10.50
CA ILE A 96 -7.37 -1.79 -10.95
C ILE A 96 -6.58 -1.02 -12.02
N GLY A 97 -5.39 -1.49 -12.41
CA GLY A 97 -4.61 -0.95 -13.53
C GLY A 97 -3.43 -0.06 -13.14
N ILE A 98 -3.13 0.06 -11.85
CA ILE A 98 -1.95 0.81 -11.36
C ILE A 98 -0.78 -0.18 -11.28
N THR A 99 0.12 -0.09 -12.27
CA THR A 99 1.25 -1.01 -12.42
C THR A 99 2.61 -0.39 -12.10
N ASP A 100 2.71 0.94 -12.08
CA ASP A 100 3.89 1.65 -11.59
C ASP A 100 3.79 1.78 -10.07
N VAL A 101 4.22 0.73 -9.37
CA VAL A 101 4.15 0.64 -7.90
C VAL A 101 5.55 0.52 -7.31
N THR A 102 5.94 1.49 -6.51
CA THR A 102 7.15 1.44 -5.67
C THR A 102 6.76 1.06 -4.25
N ILE A 103 7.38 0.02 -3.70
CA ILE A 103 7.15 -0.39 -2.30
C ILE A 103 8.44 -0.25 -1.49
N ILE A 104 8.38 0.54 -0.42
CA ILE A 104 9.44 0.70 0.57
C ILE A 104 9.04 -0.05 1.83
N ALA A 105 9.75 -1.14 2.12
CA ALA A 105 9.52 -1.96 3.30
C ALA A 105 10.48 -1.57 4.44
N GLY A 106 9.96 -0.84 5.42
CA GLY A 106 10.59 -0.57 6.72
C GLY A 106 10.35 -1.71 7.70
N GLY A 107 10.97 -2.86 7.45
CA GLY A 107 10.93 -4.00 8.37
C GLY A 107 11.88 -3.84 9.56
N GLY A 108 11.59 -4.54 10.65
CA GLY A 108 12.43 -4.55 11.85
C GLY A 108 12.12 -3.45 12.86
N ALA A 109 10.99 -2.75 12.73
CA ALA A 109 10.63 -1.62 13.60
C ALA A 109 10.50 -1.99 15.09
N LYS A 110 10.46 -3.29 15.44
CA LYS A 110 10.40 -3.77 16.83
C LYS A 110 11.56 -3.24 17.70
N VAL A 111 12.75 -3.02 17.12
CA VAL A 111 13.90 -2.48 17.87
C VAL A 111 13.65 -1.05 18.36
N VAL A 112 12.79 -0.29 17.66
CA VAL A 112 12.35 1.04 18.09
C VAL A 112 11.41 0.92 19.28
N ASP A 113 10.43 0.01 19.22
CA ASP A 113 9.49 -0.25 20.33
C ASP A 113 10.20 -0.73 21.60
N LEU A 114 11.29 -1.48 21.44
CA LEU A 114 12.14 -1.96 22.54
C LEU A 114 13.11 -0.90 23.07
N GLY A 115 13.23 0.26 22.41
CA GLY A 115 14.17 1.32 22.77
C GLY A 115 15.63 1.02 22.45
N GLU A 116 15.90 -0.03 21.67
CA GLU A 116 17.25 -0.41 21.22
C GLU A 116 17.77 0.51 20.11
N GLU A 117 16.86 1.13 19.36
CA GLU A 117 17.17 2.10 18.31
C GLU A 117 16.21 3.29 18.35
N SER A 118 16.70 4.49 18.02
CA SER A 118 15.83 5.67 17.89
C SER A 118 15.04 5.65 16.58
N MET A 119 13.84 6.25 16.58
CA MET A 119 13.02 6.41 15.37
C MET A 119 13.82 7.06 14.22
N ASN A 120 14.64 8.08 14.52
CA ASN A 120 15.45 8.76 13.50
C ASN A 120 16.51 7.85 12.88
N SER A 121 17.18 7.02 13.69
CA SER A 121 18.15 6.04 13.21
C SER A 121 17.49 4.99 12.32
N PHE A 122 16.32 4.50 12.73
CA PHE A 122 15.53 3.56 11.94
C PHE A 122 15.10 4.15 10.59
N ILE A 123 14.51 5.35 10.58
CA ILE A 123 14.09 6.04 9.35
C ILE A 123 15.30 6.35 8.45
N GLY A 124 16.43 6.75 9.02
CA GLY A 124 17.65 7.06 8.27
C GLY A 124 18.19 5.89 7.43
N LYS A 125 17.85 4.63 7.77
CA LYS A 125 18.17 3.46 6.94
C LYS A 125 17.35 3.40 5.64
N LEU A 126 16.21 4.09 5.60
CA LEU A 126 15.27 4.11 4.47
C LEU A 126 15.44 5.36 3.60
N ASP A 127 16.26 6.33 4.02
CA ASP A 127 16.44 7.65 3.37
C ASP A 127 16.70 7.55 1.87
N SER A 128 17.60 6.66 1.44
CA SER A 128 17.94 6.51 0.03
C SER A 128 16.74 6.04 -0.80
N SER A 129 16.01 5.05 -0.30
CA SER A 129 14.80 4.52 -0.96
C SER A 129 13.69 5.57 -0.99
N LEU A 130 13.50 6.32 0.10
CA LEU A 130 12.52 7.40 0.20
C LEU A 130 12.83 8.53 -0.80
N LYS A 131 14.09 8.96 -0.88
CA LYS A 131 14.54 9.98 -1.85
C LYS A 131 14.38 9.51 -3.29
N GLN A 132 14.66 8.24 -3.56
CA GLN A 132 14.49 7.66 -4.90
C GLN A 132 13.00 7.59 -5.31
N ALA A 133 12.10 7.26 -4.39
CA ALA A 133 10.67 7.20 -4.69
C ALA A 133 10.03 8.58 -4.91
N ALA A 134 10.57 9.61 -4.26
CA ALA A 134 10.14 11.00 -4.35
C ALA A 134 10.70 11.77 -5.56
N ALA A 135 11.62 11.17 -6.32
CA ALA A 135 12.17 11.72 -7.56
C ALA A 135 11.30 11.34 -8.77
#